data_AF-A0A7C5GMS6-F1
#
_entry.id   AF-A0A7C5GMS6-F1
#
_cell.length_a   1.000
_cell.length_b   1.000
_cell.length_c   1.000
_cell.angle_alpha   90.00
_cell.angle_beta   90.00
_cell.angle_gamma   90.00
#
_symmetry.space_group_name_H-M   'P 1'
#
loop_
_entity.id
_entity.type
_entity.pdbx_description
1 polymer ?
#
loop_
_entity_poly.entity_id
_entity_poly.type
_entity_poly.pdbx_seq_one_letter_code
_entity_poly.pdbx_strand_id
1 'polypeptide(L)' 'MSEELNSLGLPGAPKDTRVVVAMSGGVDSSVVAGILAKEGYDVIGVTLQLYD' A
#
# COMPACT_ATOMS: atom_id res chain seq x y z
N MET A 1 -22.42 -11.35 10.82
CA MET A 1 -22.03 -10.19 10.01
C MET A 1 -20.75 -10.61 9.30
N SER A 2 -20.80 -10.84 8.00
CA SER A 2 -19.57 -11.08 7.23
C SER A 2 -18.79 -9.77 7.26
N GLU A 3 -17.63 -9.76 7.93
CA GLU A 3 -16.68 -8.67 7.79
C GLU A 3 -16.35 -8.57 6.30
N GLU A 4 -16.76 -7.48 5.66
CA GLU A 4 -16.42 -7.24 4.26
C GLU A 4 -14.91 -7.00 4.21
N LEU A 5 -14.21 -7.87 3.47
CA LEU A 5 -12.77 -7.77 3.28
C LEU A 5 -12.49 -6.83 2.12
N ASN A 6 -11.48 -5.96 2.27
CA ASN A 6 -10.98 -5.14 1.19
C ASN A 6 -10.19 -5.95 0.14
N SER A 7 -9.69 -5.29 -0.90
CA SER A 7 -8.94 -5.94 -1.98
C SER A 7 -7.65 -6.64 -1.53
N LEU A 8 -7.14 -6.34 -0.33
CA LEU A 8 -6.00 -7.01 0.30
C LEU A 8 -6.40 -8.18 1.22
N GLY A 9 -7.69 -8.49 1.32
CA GLY A 9 -8.20 -9.54 2.21
C GLY A 9 -8.20 -9.14 3.69
N LEU A 10 -8.12 -7.84 3.99
CA LEU A 10 -8.12 -7.30 5.36
C LEU A 10 -9.51 -6.75 5.71
N PRO A 11 -9.94 -6.79 6.98
CA PRO A 11 -11.20 -6.19 7.41
C PRO A 11 -11.17 -4.66 7.27
N GLY A 12 -12.31 -4.06 6.91
CA GLY A 12 -12.49 -2.61 6.82
C GLY A 12 -12.26 -2.02 5.43
N ALA A 13 -12.60 -0.74 5.24
CA ALA A 13 -12.48 -0.08 3.95
C ALA A 13 -11.00 0.23 3.61
N PRO A 14 -10.63 0.36 2.31
CA PRO A 14 -9.27 0.69 1.89
C PRO A 14 -8.67 1.91 2.61
N LYS A 15 -9.45 3.00 2.72
CA LYS A 15 -9.04 4.24 3.38
C LYS A 15 -8.69 4.10 4.86
N ASP A 16 -9.21 3.08 5.52
CA ASP A 16 -8.98 2.80 6.94
C ASP A 16 -7.77 1.85 7.13
N THR A 17 -7.18 1.37 6.02
CA THR A 17 -6.00 0.51 6.00
C THR A 17 -4.78 1.31 5.52
N ARG A 18 -3.82 1.51 6.41
CA ARG A 18 -2.52 2.11 6.07
C ARG A 18 -1.58 1.08 5.46
N VAL A 19 -1.06 1.36 4.27
CA VAL A 19 -0.10 0.50 3.57
C VAL A 19 1.24 1.22 3.46
N VAL A 20 2.29 0.61 4.00
CA VAL A 20 3.67 1.09 3.84
C VAL A 20 4.34 0.31 2.72
N VAL A 21 4.70 0.99 1.64
CA VAL A 21 5.38 0.39 0.49
C VAL A 21 6.88 0.63 0.62
N ALA A 22 7.67 -0.43 0.59
CA ALA A 22 9.12 -0.34 0.47
C ALA A 22 9.48 0.15 -0.94
N MET A 23 9.85 1.42 -1.07
CA MET A 23 10.14 2.10 -2.32
C MET A 23 11.63 1.92 -2.66
N SER A 24 11.93 0.95 -3.51
CA SER A 24 13.29 0.74 -4.03
C SER A 24 13.71 1.77 -5.09
N GLY A 25 12.75 2.56 -5.58
CA GLY A 25 12.93 3.42 -6.76
C GLY A 25 12.69 2.69 -8.09
N GLY A 26 12.46 1.38 -8.06
CA GLY A 26 12.10 0.59 -9.24
C GLY A 26 10.63 0.74 -9.64
N VAL A 27 10.32 0.37 -10.89
CA VAL A 27 8.97 0.46 -11.47
C VAL A 27 7.96 -0.39 -10.71
N ASP A 28 8.35 -1.59 -10.25
CA ASP A 28 7.44 -2.50 -9.55
C ASP A 28 6.88 -1.86 -8.27
N SER A 29 7.77 -1.32 -7.42
CA SER A 29 7.36 -0.64 -6.18
C SER A 29 6.49 0.59 -6.46
N SER A 30 6.77 1.31 -7.56
CA SER A 30 6.01 2.49 -7.98
C SER A 30 4.61 2.12 -8.47
N VAL A 31 4.49 1.03 -9.24
CA VAL A 31 3.20 0.54 -9.74
C VAL A 31 2.34 0.02 -8.60
N VAL A 32 2.92 -0.72 -7.65
CA VAL A 32 2.21 -1.17 -6.43
C VAL A 32 1.66 0.03 -5.66
N ALA A 33 2.48 1.04 -5.38
CA ALA A 33 2.04 2.25 -4.68
C ALA A 33 0.92 2.98 -5.43
N GLY A 34 1.03 3.09 -6.76
CA GLY A 34 0.03 3.75 -7.60
C GLY A 34 -1.30 3.00 -7.65
N ILE A 35 -1.29 1.66 -7.74
CA ILE A 35 -2.51 0.84 -7.73
C ILE A 35 -3.24 0.99 -6.39
N LEU A 36 -2.52 0.86 -5.27
CA LEU A 36 -3.12 0.97 -3.95
C LEU A 36 -3.65 2.38 -3.66
N ALA A 37 -2.92 3.42 -4.08
CA ALA A 37 -3.41 4.79 -3.97
C ALA A 37 -4.68 5.01 -4.80
N LYS A 38 -4.75 4.45 -6.01
CA LYS A 38 -5.94 4.51 -6.88
C LYS A 38 -7.14 3.76 -6.29
N GLU A 39 -6.90 2.68 -5.56
CA GLU A 39 -7.93 1.92 -4.82
C GLU A 39 -8.40 2.63 -3.54
N GLY A 40 -7.76 3.74 -3.15
CA GLY A 40 -8.17 4.57 -2.03
C GLY A 40 -7.56 4.18 -0.69
N TYR A 41 -6.46 3.43 -0.68
CA TYR A 41 -5.69 3.14 0.53
C TYR A 41 -4.91 4.36 1.04
N ASP A 42 -4.63 4.41 2.35
CA ASP A 42 -3.68 5.35 2.93
C ASP A 42 -2.24 4.83 2.70
N VAL A 43 -1.65 5.20 1.56
CA VAL A 43 -0.35 4.69 1.10
C VAL A 43 0.80 5.60 1.52
N ILE A 44 1.81 5.02 2.16
CA ILE A 44 3.08 5.69 2.51
C ILE A 44 4.23 4.97 1.82
N GLY A 45 4.97 5.67 0.97
CA GLY A 45 6.22 5.16 0.38
C GLY A 45 7.41 5.39 1.31
N VAL A 46 8.23 4.36 1.55
CA VAL A 46 9.46 4.45 2.34
C VAL A 46 10.63 3.89 1.55
N THR A 47 11.63 4.73 1.29
CA THR A 47 12.92 4.28 0.75
C THR A 47 13.89 4.04 1.91
N LEU A 48 14.55 2.89 1.91
CA LEU A 48 15.58 2.56 2.90
C LEU A 48 16.95 2.95 2.34
N GLN A 49 17.72 3.73 3.11
CA GLN A 49 19.14 3.94 2.85
C GLN A 49 19.90 2.73 3.40
N LEU A 50 20.42 1.89 2.51
CA LEU A 50 21.07 0.62 2.87
C LEU A 50 22.60 0.73 2.95
N TYR A 51 23.17 1.81 2.42
CA TYR A 51 24.61 2.05 2.35
C TYR A 51 24.91 3.54 2.62
N ASP A 52 26.13 3.85 3.07
CA ASP A 52 26.61 5.21 3.36
C ASP A 52 26.93 6.02 2.09
#